data_AF-A0A1H4KJA0-F1
#
_entry.id   AF-A0A1H4KJA0-F1
#
_cell.length_a   1.000
_cell.length_b   1.000
_cell.length_c   1.000
_cell.angle_alpha   90.00
_cell.angle_beta   90.00
_cell.angle_gamma   90.00
#
_symmetry.space_group_name_H-M   'P 1'
#
loop_
_entity.id
_entity.type
_entity.pdbx_description
1 polymer ?
#
loop_
_entity_poly.entity_id
_entity_poly.type
_entity_poly.pdbx_seq_one_letter_code
_entity_poly.pdbx_strand_id
1 'polypeptide(L)'
;MFRLWIPGHYLAVALGLLAFTGPGSAESTSPPVGPIGVVELFTSQGCNSCPPADAVLGELAARDDVVALAYHVDYWDYLGWRDALASPANSERQRRYAGALQRASVYTPQAIVNGRRDMNGADRGRVTSTLEALAGTVDGLQVDISLKDRGDTIVVNVGSIPEALKGESVNAHLVFVDYTPQRTVEIRAGENRGRSIQYRNAVNRIQTIGMWDGAAKSFEMPKAELVQKGNGCALLLQRVDKDGRPGAILGAFAMNPGDGGL
;
A
#
# COMPACT_ATOMS: atom_id res chain seq x y z
N MET A 1 -97.29 34.24 -14.05
CA MET A 1 -96.41 33.51 -14.99
C MET A 1 -94.97 33.73 -14.54
N PHE A 2 -94.41 32.74 -13.84
CA PHE A 2 -93.24 31.92 -14.24
C PHE A 2 -91.91 32.72 -14.33
N ARG A 3 -90.97 32.59 -13.36
CA ARG A 3 -89.83 31.61 -13.31
C ARG A 3 -88.75 32.01 -14.36
N LEU A 4 -87.47 32.23 -14.07
CA LEU A 4 -86.50 31.38 -13.38
C LEU A 4 -85.20 32.17 -13.03
N TRP A 5 -84.49 31.61 -12.06
CA TRP A 5 -83.18 31.93 -11.48
C TRP A 5 -82.05 31.18 -12.20
N ILE A 6 -80.89 31.81 -12.46
CA ILE A 6 -79.55 31.16 -12.51
C ILE A 6 -78.48 32.20 -12.09
N PRO A 7 -77.56 31.88 -11.16
CA PRO A 7 -76.44 32.74 -10.76
C PRO A 7 -75.17 32.45 -11.60
N GLY A 8 -74.45 33.51 -12.01
CA GLY A 8 -73.15 33.40 -12.68
C GLY A 8 -72.00 33.42 -11.67
N HIS A 9 -71.24 32.34 -11.63
CA HIS A 9 -70.10 32.10 -10.73
C HIS A 9 -68.85 32.90 -11.14
N TYR A 10 -68.18 33.49 -10.15
CA TYR A 10 -66.85 34.07 -10.26
C TYR A 10 -65.80 32.94 -10.31
N LEU A 11 -65.02 32.88 -11.39
CA LEU A 11 -63.90 31.96 -11.52
C LEU A 11 -62.63 32.64 -10.98
N ALA A 12 -62.23 32.28 -9.75
CA ALA A 12 -60.93 32.66 -9.20
C ALA A 12 -59.87 31.65 -9.68
N VAL A 13 -58.93 32.10 -10.51
CA VAL A 13 -57.78 31.31 -10.94
C VAL A 13 -56.66 31.49 -9.92
N ALA A 14 -56.39 30.45 -9.11
CA ALA A 14 -55.24 30.41 -8.22
C ALA A 14 -53.99 29.97 -8.99
N LEU A 15 -53.01 30.87 -9.12
CA LEU A 15 -51.69 30.56 -9.67
C LEU A 15 -50.85 29.84 -8.58
N GLY A 16 -50.67 28.53 -8.72
CA GLY A 16 -49.76 27.74 -7.88
C GLY A 16 -48.31 27.92 -8.31
N LEU A 17 -47.47 28.48 -7.43
CA LEU A 17 -46.01 28.46 -7.59
C LEU A 17 -45.48 27.03 -7.35
N LEU A 18 -45.03 26.38 -8.43
CA LEU A 18 -44.26 25.13 -8.38
C LEU A 18 -42.78 25.48 -8.16
N ALA A 19 -42.29 25.25 -6.95
CA ALA A 19 -40.86 25.30 -6.64
C ALA A 19 -40.16 24.10 -7.28
N PHE A 20 -39.34 24.33 -8.31
CA PHE A 20 -38.45 23.34 -8.90
C PHE A 20 -37.29 23.07 -7.92
N THR A 21 -37.35 21.97 -7.19
CA THR A 21 -36.20 21.38 -6.50
C THR A 21 -35.31 20.70 -7.53
N GLY A 22 -34.17 21.31 -7.85
CA GLY A 22 -33.16 20.71 -8.72
C GLY A 22 -32.56 19.44 -8.11
N PRO A 23 -32.19 18.44 -8.92
CA PRO A 23 -31.49 17.26 -8.42
C PRO A 23 -30.08 17.69 -7.99
N GLY A 24 -29.79 17.58 -6.70
CA GLY A 24 -28.43 17.68 -6.19
C GLY A 24 -27.62 16.51 -6.75
N SER A 25 -26.57 16.81 -7.49
CA SER A 25 -25.54 15.84 -7.82
C SER A 25 -24.90 15.36 -6.51
N ALA A 26 -25.25 14.14 -6.09
CA ALA A 26 -24.45 13.42 -5.12
C ALA A 26 -23.11 13.10 -5.80
N GLU A 27 -22.05 13.77 -5.40
CA GLU A 27 -20.69 13.29 -5.61
C GLU A 27 -20.60 11.93 -4.92
N SER A 28 -20.63 10.86 -5.71
CA SER A 28 -20.25 9.52 -5.25
C SER A 28 -18.75 9.50 -5.03
N THR A 29 -18.28 10.13 -3.95
CA THR A 29 -16.95 9.89 -3.41
C THR A 29 -17.03 8.55 -2.70
N SER A 30 -16.90 7.47 -3.47
CA SER A 30 -16.49 6.19 -2.89
C SER A 30 -15.23 6.48 -2.08
N PRO A 31 -15.18 6.17 -0.76
CA PRO A 31 -13.93 6.28 -0.04
C PRO A 31 -12.91 5.44 -0.79
N PRO A 32 -11.65 5.89 -0.97
CA PRO A 32 -10.63 5.03 -1.55
C PRO A 32 -10.59 3.79 -0.66
N VAL A 33 -11.02 2.65 -1.21
CA VAL A 33 -10.86 1.37 -0.54
C VAL A 33 -9.36 1.17 -0.48
N GLY A 34 -8.79 1.29 0.73
CA GLY A 34 -7.37 1.06 0.95
C GLY A 34 -6.95 -0.32 0.44
N PRO A 35 -5.64 -0.55 0.25
CA PRO A 35 -5.16 -1.83 -0.28
C PRO A 35 -5.64 -3.00 0.58
N ILE A 36 -5.91 -4.15 -0.04
CA ILE A 36 -6.30 -5.37 0.67
C ILE A 36 -5.12 -6.00 1.44
N GLY A 37 -3.89 -5.63 1.10
CA GLY A 37 -2.69 -6.04 1.81
C GLY A 37 -1.40 -5.59 1.15
N VAL A 38 -0.30 -6.03 1.77
CA VAL A 38 1.08 -5.72 1.41
C VAL A 38 1.83 -7.02 1.12
N VAL A 39 2.57 -7.04 0.03
CA VAL A 39 3.50 -8.12 -0.33
C VAL A 39 4.89 -7.55 -0.48
N GLU A 40 5.80 -8.01 0.38
CA GLU A 40 7.22 -7.65 0.35
C GLU A 40 8.02 -8.83 -0.19
N LEU A 41 8.56 -8.72 -1.40
CA LEU A 41 9.41 -9.75 -2.01
C LEU A 41 10.88 -9.42 -1.78
N PHE A 42 11.62 -10.35 -1.20
CA PHE A 42 13.08 -10.33 -1.13
C PHE A 42 13.65 -11.15 -2.28
N THR A 43 14.40 -10.49 -3.16
CA THR A 43 14.86 -11.00 -4.45
C THR A 43 16.29 -10.55 -4.76
N SER A 44 16.90 -11.07 -5.82
CA SER A 44 18.18 -10.57 -6.33
C SER A 44 18.37 -10.97 -7.80
N GLN A 45 18.99 -10.09 -8.58
CA GLN A 45 19.44 -10.38 -9.95
C GLN A 45 20.46 -11.54 -10.00
N GLY A 46 21.24 -11.72 -8.92
CA GLY A 46 22.22 -12.81 -8.79
C GLY A 46 21.60 -14.17 -8.42
N CYS A 47 20.31 -14.21 -8.08
CA CYS A 47 19.60 -15.42 -7.68
C CYS A 47 18.87 -16.04 -8.90
N ASN A 48 19.31 -17.21 -9.36
CA ASN A 48 18.70 -17.87 -10.53
C ASN A 48 17.24 -18.34 -10.31
N SER A 49 16.85 -18.61 -9.06
CA SER A 49 15.48 -19.02 -8.71
C SER A 49 14.50 -17.85 -8.55
N CYS A 50 14.98 -16.61 -8.61
CA CYS A 50 14.19 -15.40 -8.33
C CYS A 50 13.30 -14.90 -9.49
N PRO A 51 13.66 -15.04 -10.80
CA PRO A 51 12.85 -14.50 -11.90
C PRO A 51 11.37 -14.89 -11.90
N PRO A 52 10.98 -16.15 -11.54
CA PRO A 52 9.56 -16.48 -11.40
C PRO A 52 8.83 -15.69 -10.30
N ALA A 53 9.49 -15.39 -9.18
CA ALA A 53 8.92 -14.59 -8.11
C ALA A 53 8.83 -13.10 -8.50
N ASP A 54 9.82 -12.58 -9.23
CA ASP A 54 9.79 -11.23 -9.76
C ASP A 54 8.60 -11.03 -10.72
N ALA A 55 8.27 -12.05 -11.52
CA ALA A 55 7.08 -12.04 -12.37
C ALA A 55 5.77 -12.00 -11.56
N VAL A 56 5.66 -12.82 -10.50
CA VAL A 56 4.50 -12.79 -9.59
C VAL A 56 4.34 -11.42 -8.93
N LEU A 57 5.43 -10.84 -8.43
CA LEU A 57 5.38 -9.49 -7.86
C LEU A 57 4.97 -8.46 -8.92
N GLY A 58 5.43 -8.62 -10.17
CA GLY A 58 5.05 -7.72 -11.25
C GLY A 58 3.56 -7.76 -11.58
N GLU A 59 2.92 -8.94 -11.49
CA GLU A 59 1.45 -9.05 -11.58
C GLU A 59 0.75 -8.36 -10.41
N LEU A 60 1.26 -8.51 -9.19
CA LEU A 60 0.70 -7.87 -8.00
C LEU A 60 0.86 -6.35 -8.02
N ALA A 61 1.99 -5.84 -8.51
CA ALA A 61 2.28 -4.41 -8.65
C ALA A 61 1.41 -3.72 -9.71
N ALA A 62 0.77 -4.48 -10.60
CA ALA A 62 -0.20 -3.96 -11.56
C ALA A 62 -1.61 -3.86 -10.99
N ARG A 63 -1.83 -4.29 -9.73
CA ARG A 63 -3.12 -4.19 -9.05
C ARG A 63 -3.17 -2.94 -8.18
N ASP A 64 -4.26 -2.17 -8.29
CA ASP A 64 -4.46 -0.96 -7.48
C ASP A 64 -4.83 -1.28 -6.02
N ASP A 65 -5.21 -2.53 -5.73
CA ASP A 65 -5.62 -2.98 -4.40
C ASP A 65 -4.48 -3.66 -3.61
N VAL A 66 -3.23 -3.68 -4.10
CA VAL A 66 -2.11 -4.35 -3.43
C VAL A 66 -0.87 -3.46 -3.38
N VAL A 67 -0.26 -3.35 -2.20
CA VAL A 67 1.07 -2.73 -2.08
C VAL A 67 2.13 -3.81 -2.28
N ALA A 68 2.69 -3.89 -3.49
CA ALA A 68 3.77 -4.81 -3.84
C ALA A 68 5.14 -4.10 -3.84
N LEU A 69 6.12 -4.61 -3.09
CA LEU A 69 7.44 -3.98 -2.93
C LEU A 69 8.56 -5.02 -3.16
N ALA A 70 9.55 -4.69 -3.98
CA ALA A 70 10.72 -5.54 -4.24
C ALA A 70 11.95 -5.05 -3.47
N TYR A 71 12.38 -5.84 -2.49
CA TYR A 71 13.59 -5.61 -1.71
C TYR A 71 14.73 -6.45 -2.30
N HIS A 72 15.54 -5.82 -3.14
CA HIS A 72 16.73 -6.46 -3.68
C HIS A 72 17.80 -6.61 -2.60
N VAL A 73 18.23 -7.83 -2.34
CA VAL A 73 19.23 -8.17 -1.32
C VAL A 73 20.63 -8.25 -1.92
N ASP A 74 21.62 -7.85 -1.15
CA ASP A 74 23.03 -7.71 -1.57
C ASP A 74 23.88 -8.98 -1.37
N TYR A 75 23.40 -9.94 -0.59
CA TYR A 75 24.21 -11.12 -0.23
C TYR A 75 24.40 -12.14 -1.36
N TRP A 76 23.92 -11.86 -2.58
CA TRP A 76 24.22 -12.65 -3.79
C TRP A 76 25.31 -12.02 -4.67
N ASP A 77 25.71 -10.77 -4.41
CA ASP A 77 26.62 -10.01 -5.26
C ASP A 77 28.01 -10.66 -5.39
N TYR A 78 28.38 -11.53 -4.44
CA TYR A 78 29.64 -12.26 -4.46
C TYR A 78 29.74 -13.29 -5.60
N LEU A 79 28.64 -13.67 -6.25
CA LEU A 79 28.60 -14.64 -7.36
C LEU A 79 29.01 -14.04 -8.72
N GLY A 80 29.60 -12.85 -8.73
CA GLY A 80 30.18 -12.23 -9.93
C GLY A 80 29.20 -11.39 -10.75
N TRP A 81 27.97 -11.22 -10.29
CA TRP A 81 27.05 -10.19 -10.76
C TRP A 81 26.55 -9.37 -9.57
N ARG A 82 26.89 -8.08 -9.57
CA ARG A 82 26.42 -7.14 -8.55
C ARG A 82 25.06 -6.59 -8.95
N ASP A 83 24.05 -6.84 -8.12
CA ASP A 83 22.70 -6.33 -8.34
C ASP A 83 22.66 -4.81 -8.12
N ALA A 84 22.38 -4.06 -9.19
CA ALA A 84 22.34 -2.60 -9.15
C ALA A 84 21.16 -2.02 -8.35
N LEU A 85 20.17 -2.84 -7.99
CA LEU A 85 19.01 -2.47 -7.19
C LEU A 85 19.16 -2.91 -5.73
N ALA A 86 20.17 -3.71 -5.41
CA ALA A 86 20.37 -4.23 -4.07
C ALA A 86 20.90 -3.19 -3.08
N SER A 87 20.50 -3.35 -1.82
CA SER A 87 21.05 -2.54 -0.73
C SER A 87 21.23 -3.36 0.56
N PRO A 88 22.22 -3.01 1.41
CA PRO A 88 22.37 -3.62 2.72
C PRO A 88 21.14 -3.42 3.63
N ALA A 89 20.42 -2.31 3.44
CA ALA A 89 19.20 -2.00 4.19
C ALA A 89 18.06 -2.98 3.86
N ASN A 90 17.94 -3.40 2.60
CA ASN A 90 16.97 -4.41 2.17
C ASN A 90 17.30 -5.78 2.80
N SER A 91 18.57 -6.20 2.74
CA SER A 91 19.04 -7.42 3.40
C SER A 91 18.83 -7.39 4.92
N GLU A 92 19.04 -6.23 5.54
CA GLU A 92 18.82 -6.04 6.97
C GLU A 92 17.34 -6.14 7.34
N ARG A 93 16.44 -5.54 6.54
CA ARG A 93 14.98 -5.70 6.73
C ARG A 93 14.60 -7.18 6.72
N GLN A 94 15.17 -7.98 5.80
CA GLN A 94 14.92 -9.41 5.74
C GLN A 94 15.42 -10.16 6.99
N ARG A 95 16.65 -9.87 7.45
CA ARG A 95 17.21 -10.48 8.67
C ARG A 95 16.37 -10.15 9.90
N ARG A 96 15.87 -8.92 10.00
CA ARG A 96 14.96 -8.54 11.10
C ARG A 96 13.65 -9.30 11.03
N TYR A 97 13.09 -9.52 9.85
CA TYR A 97 11.95 -10.42 9.67
C TYR A 97 12.26 -11.86 10.05
N ALA A 98 13.42 -12.40 9.67
CA ALA A 98 13.83 -13.74 10.07
C ALA A 98 13.84 -13.88 11.61
N GLY A 99 14.34 -12.86 12.32
CA GLY A 99 14.27 -12.81 13.78
C GLY A 99 12.83 -12.78 14.33
N ALA A 100 11.95 -11.96 13.75
CA ALA A 100 10.55 -11.84 14.19
C ALA A 100 9.72 -13.12 13.90
N LEU A 101 9.97 -13.75 12.76
CA LEU A 101 9.29 -14.97 12.31
C LEU A 101 10.00 -16.25 12.79
N GLN A 102 10.97 -16.12 13.69
CA GLN A 102 11.72 -17.24 14.30
C GLN A 102 12.36 -18.17 13.26
N ARG A 103 12.82 -17.61 12.14
CA ARG A 103 13.55 -18.34 11.11
C ARG A 103 15.04 -18.41 11.45
N ALA A 104 15.63 -19.58 11.22
CA ALA A 104 17.06 -19.79 11.40
C ALA A 104 17.93 -19.02 10.38
N SER A 105 17.40 -18.74 9.19
CA SER A 105 18.11 -18.07 8.10
C SER A 105 17.18 -17.31 7.15
N VAL A 106 17.77 -16.40 6.38
CA VAL A 106 17.15 -15.73 5.23
C VAL A 106 17.34 -16.56 3.96
N TYR A 107 16.46 -16.37 2.97
CA TYR A 107 16.53 -17.03 1.66
C TYR A 107 15.87 -16.17 0.58
N THR A 108 16.15 -16.44 -0.69
CA THR A 108 15.42 -15.85 -1.82
C THR A 108 15.00 -16.92 -2.83
N PRO A 109 13.88 -16.72 -3.56
CA PRO A 109 12.92 -15.63 -3.37
C PRO A 109 12.01 -15.86 -2.14
N GLN A 110 11.90 -14.87 -1.26
CA GLN A 110 11.02 -14.91 -0.09
C GLN A 110 9.98 -13.80 -0.20
N ALA A 111 8.70 -14.15 -0.19
CA ALA A 111 7.62 -13.19 -0.04
C ALA A 111 7.16 -13.14 1.42
N ILE A 112 6.91 -11.94 1.93
CA ILE A 112 6.28 -11.70 3.23
C ILE A 112 4.96 -10.96 3.00
N VAL A 113 3.85 -11.57 3.45
CA VAL A 113 2.51 -11.00 3.32
C VAL A 113 2.09 -10.36 4.65
N ASN A 114 1.70 -9.08 4.60
CA ASN A 114 1.29 -8.24 5.72
C ASN A 114 2.26 -8.25 6.93
N GLY A 115 3.55 -8.53 6.71
CA GLY A 115 4.53 -8.69 7.79
C GLY A 115 4.28 -9.89 8.72
N ARG A 116 3.43 -10.84 8.32
CA ARG A 116 2.93 -11.95 9.16
C ARG A 116 3.33 -13.33 8.68
N ARG A 117 3.30 -13.56 7.37
CA ARG A 117 3.50 -14.89 6.77
C ARG A 117 4.60 -14.83 5.74
N ASP A 118 5.62 -15.67 5.89
CA ASP A 118 6.65 -15.87 4.86
C ASP A 118 6.38 -17.12 4.01
N MET A 119 6.73 -17.04 2.73
CA MET A 119 6.62 -18.13 1.78
C MET A 119 7.58 -17.94 0.60
N ASN A 120 7.70 -18.97 -0.24
CA ASN A 120 8.39 -18.85 -1.52
C ASN A 120 7.64 -17.85 -2.42
N GLY A 121 8.32 -16.79 -2.83
CA GLY A 121 7.71 -15.73 -3.66
C GLY A 121 7.29 -16.17 -5.06
N ALA A 122 7.80 -17.30 -5.55
CA ALA A 122 7.41 -17.87 -6.85
C ALA A 122 6.07 -18.65 -6.77
N ASP A 123 5.56 -18.95 -5.58
CA ASP A 123 4.29 -19.65 -5.40
C ASP A 123 3.11 -18.66 -5.50
N ARG A 124 2.78 -18.29 -6.74
CA ARG A 124 1.69 -17.35 -7.07
C ARG A 124 0.39 -17.66 -6.36
N GLY A 125 0.00 -18.95 -6.35
CA GLY A 125 -1.26 -19.41 -5.75
C GLY A 125 -1.27 -19.20 -4.24
N ARG A 126 -0.17 -19.55 -3.56
CA ARG A 126 -0.04 -19.37 -2.11
C ARG A 126 0.05 -17.89 -1.72
N VAL A 127 0.79 -17.06 -2.46
CA VAL A 127 0.86 -15.62 -2.19
C VAL A 127 -0.52 -14.98 -2.33
N THR A 128 -1.22 -15.24 -3.43
CA THR A 128 -2.54 -14.66 -3.72
C THR A 128 -3.59 -15.13 -2.72
N SER A 129 -3.67 -16.44 -2.46
CA SER A 129 -4.63 -16.98 -1.48
C SER A 129 -4.35 -16.51 -0.05
N THR A 130 -3.09 -16.32 0.34
CA THR A 130 -2.76 -15.78 1.67
C THR A 130 -3.19 -14.32 1.78
N LEU A 131 -2.96 -13.52 0.74
CA LEU A 131 -3.39 -12.12 0.69
C LEU A 131 -4.92 -12.01 0.82
N GLU A 132 -5.65 -12.78 0.01
CA GLU A 132 -7.12 -12.81 0.02
C GLU A 132 -7.70 -13.33 1.34
N ALA A 133 -7.08 -14.35 1.94
CA ALA A 133 -7.53 -14.90 3.21
C ALA A 133 -7.35 -13.92 4.39
N LEU A 134 -6.43 -12.96 4.28
CA LEU A 134 -6.21 -11.93 5.29
C LEU A 134 -7.06 -10.67 5.05
N ALA A 135 -7.45 -10.41 3.80
CA ALA A 135 -8.22 -9.23 3.42
C ALA A 135 -9.53 -9.13 4.23
N GLY A 136 -9.77 -7.96 4.83
CA GLY A 136 -10.98 -7.71 5.64
C GLY A 136 -11.05 -8.47 6.98
N THR A 137 -10.02 -9.24 7.35
CA THR A 137 -9.94 -9.93 8.64
C THR A 137 -9.14 -9.12 9.66
N VAL A 138 -9.20 -9.49 10.94
CA VAL A 138 -8.38 -8.88 12.02
C VAL A 138 -6.87 -8.97 11.78
N ASP A 139 -6.43 -9.92 10.94
CA ASP A 139 -5.02 -10.07 10.55
C ASP A 139 -4.66 -9.32 9.26
N GLY A 140 -5.64 -8.66 8.62
CA GLY A 140 -5.46 -7.80 7.46
C GLY A 140 -5.00 -6.40 7.82
N LEU A 141 -5.23 -5.46 6.90
CA LEU A 141 -5.04 -4.03 7.14
C LEU A 141 -6.28 -3.49 7.85
N GLN A 142 -6.09 -2.91 9.03
CA GLN A 142 -7.13 -2.53 9.99
C GLN A 142 -7.14 -1.03 10.29
N VAL A 143 -6.10 -0.30 9.87
CA VAL A 143 -5.93 1.12 10.17
C VAL A 143 -5.76 1.89 8.87
N ASP A 144 -6.64 2.88 8.66
CA ASP A 144 -6.59 3.74 7.50
C ASP A 144 -5.38 4.69 7.56
N ILE A 145 -4.74 4.88 6.42
CA ILE A 145 -3.71 5.89 6.20
C ILE A 145 -4.18 6.79 5.06
N SER A 146 -4.23 8.10 5.31
CA SER A 146 -4.59 9.10 4.29
C SER A 146 -3.59 10.24 4.26
N LEU A 147 -3.40 10.82 3.08
CA LEU A 147 -2.48 11.93 2.88
C LEU A 147 -3.28 13.19 2.57
N LYS A 148 -2.82 14.33 3.09
CA LYS A 148 -3.36 15.64 2.77
C LYS A 148 -2.22 16.56 2.35
N ASP A 149 -2.27 17.02 1.11
CA ASP A 149 -1.36 18.05 0.61
C ASP A 149 -1.65 19.41 1.26
N ARG A 150 -0.60 20.11 1.69
CA ARG A 150 -0.62 21.49 2.17
C ARG A 150 0.46 22.34 1.51
N GLY A 151 0.79 22.07 0.24
CA GLY A 151 1.81 22.76 -0.54
C GLY A 151 3.18 22.08 -0.37
N ASP A 152 4.03 22.66 0.49
CA ASP A 152 5.39 22.14 0.71
C ASP A 152 5.44 20.99 1.74
N THR A 153 4.31 20.70 2.38
CA THR A 153 4.16 19.69 3.42
C THR A 153 3.04 18.72 3.07
N ILE A 154 3.30 17.43 3.24
CA ILE A 154 2.28 16.39 3.26
C ILE A 154 1.96 16.02 4.71
N VAL A 155 0.68 16.04 5.05
CA VAL A 155 0.18 15.54 6.33
C VAL A 155 -0.30 14.11 6.13
N VAL A 156 0.38 13.16 6.76
CA VAL A 156 -0.04 11.76 6.83
C VAL A 156 -0.92 11.58 8.05
N ASN A 157 -2.19 11.23 7.86
CA ASN A 157 -3.12 10.91 8.94
C ASN A 157 -3.24 9.40 9.07
N VAL A 158 -2.99 8.90 10.28
CA VAL A 158 -3.16 7.50 10.67
C VAL A 158 -4.36 7.41 11.59
N GLY A 159 -5.32 6.54 11.25
CA GLY A 159 -6.51 6.28 12.06
C GLY A 159 -6.19 5.69 13.44
N SER A 160 -7.19 5.59 14.30
CA SER A 160 -7.06 4.83 15.56
C SER A 160 -7.20 3.33 15.33
N ILE A 161 -6.67 2.52 16.24
CA ILE A 161 -6.91 1.08 16.21
C ILE A 161 -8.43 0.78 16.27
N PRO A 162 -8.95 -0.21 15.52
CA PRO A 162 -10.37 -0.56 15.60
C PRO A 162 -10.78 -1.03 16.98
N GLU A 163 -12.06 -0.83 17.32
CA GLU A 163 -12.65 -1.27 18.59
C GLU A 163 -12.37 -2.74 18.89
N ALA A 164 -12.43 -3.60 17.86
CA ALA A 164 -12.22 -5.03 17.96
C ALA A 164 -10.82 -5.42 18.47
N LEU A 165 -9.85 -4.50 18.40
CA LEU A 165 -8.46 -4.69 18.83
C LEU A 165 -8.09 -3.75 20.01
N LYS A 166 -9.07 -3.05 20.61
CA LYS A 166 -8.82 -2.20 21.77
C LYS A 166 -8.43 -3.02 22.99
N GLY A 167 -7.49 -2.50 23.77
CA GLY A 167 -6.93 -3.15 24.96
C GLY A 167 -5.61 -3.88 24.72
N GLU A 168 -5.21 -4.07 23.46
CA GLU A 168 -3.84 -4.46 23.13
C GLU A 168 -2.90 -3.26 23.27
N SER A 169 -1.77 -3.44 23.96
CA SER A 169 -0.67 -2.48 23.88
C SER A 169 -0.12 -2.52 22.45
N VAL A 170 -0.18 -1.39 21.75
CA VAL A 170 0.31 -1.28 20.38
C VAL A 170 1.62 -0.51 20.39
N ASN A 171 2.67 -1.15 19.89
CA ASN A 171 3.90 -0.47 19.50
C ASN A 171 4.08 -0.62 18.00
N ALA A 172 3.82 0.43 17.24
CA ALA A 172 3.98 0.43 15.80
C ALA A 172 4.78 1.64 15.32
N HIS A 173 5.47 1.45 14.22
CA HIS A 173 6.18 2.49 13.50
C HIS A 173 5.46 2.78 12.19
N LEU A 174 5.35 4.05 11.85
CA LEU A 174 5.02 4.48 10.50
C LEU A 174 6.32 4.48 9.69
N VAL A 175 6.38 3.61 8.69
CA VAL A 175 7.55 3.39 7.84
C VAL A 175 7.27 3.92 6.44
N PHE A 176 8.10 4.83 5.97
CA PHE A 176 8.16 5.30 4.60
C PHE A 176 9.06 4.43 3.75
N VAL A 177 8.62 4.11 2.55
CA VAL A 177 9.36 3.33 1.55
C VAL A 177 9.33 4.08 0.23
N ASP A 178 10.50 4.46 -0.28
CA ASP A 178 10.67 5.00 -1.63
C ASP A 178 11.11 3.89 -2.57
N TYR A 179 10.51 3.82 -3.75
CA TYR A 179 10.80 2.77 -4.72
C TYR A 179 10.77 3.27 -6.17
N THR A 180 11.55 2.60 -7.01
CA THR A 180 11.53 2.76 -8.46
C THR A 180 10.39 1.92 -9.05
N PRO A 181 9.33 2.49 -9.65
CA PRO A 181 8.15 1.73 -10.08
C PRO A 181 8.45 0.67 -11.14
N GLN A 182 9.38 0.98 -12.04
CA GLN A 182 9.79 0.06 -13.10
C GLN A 182 11.25 0.29 -13.50
N ARG A 183 12.03 -0.78 -13.57
CA ARG A 183 13.40 -0.74 -14.09
C ARG A 183 13.70 -2.01 -14.89
N THR A 184 14.04 -1.85 -16.16
CA THR A 184 14.60 -2.94 -16.96
C THR A 184 16.10 -3.04 -16.73
N VAL A 185 16.59 -4.24 -16.47
CA VAL A 185 18.00 -4.54 -16.26
C VAL A 185 18.45 -5.64 -17.22
N GLU A 186 19.49 -5.35 -17.99
CA GLU A 186 20.23 -6.34 -18.76
C GLU A 186 21.27 -7.02 -17.87
N ILE A 187 21.10 -8.31 -17.60
CA ILE A 187 22.01 -9.07 -16.76
C ILE A 187 23.16 -9.60 -17.62
N ARG A 188 24.38 -9.14 -17.37
CA ARG A 188 25.55 -9.40 -18.24
C ARG A 188 26.51 -10.45 -17.68
N ALA A 189 26.37 -10.86 -16.43
CA ALA A 189 27.17 -11.92 -15.80
C ALA A 189 26.36 -12.72 -14.77
N GLY A 190 27.00 -13.69 -14.12
CA GLY A 190 26.34 -14.58 -13.16
C GLY A 190 25.40 -15.59 -13.82
N GLU A 191 24.60 -16.25 -12.98
CA GLU A 191 23.71 -17.34 -13.40
C GLU A 191 22.59 -16.89 -14.35
N ASN A 192 22.15 -15.63 -14.22
CA ASN A 192 21.09 -15.02 -15.03
C ASN A 192 21.61 -14.31 -16.30
N ARG A 193 22.88 -14.50 -16.69
CA ARG A 193 23.50 -13.82 -17.85
C ARG A 193 22.66 -13.98 -19.12
N GLY A 194 22.50 -12.88 -19.86
CA GLY A 194 21.80 -12.81 -21.13
C GLY A 194 20.31 -12.54 -21.01
N ARG A 195 19.76 -12.50 -19.79
CA ARG A 195 18.37 -12.12 -19.54
C ARG A 195 18.24 -10.59 -19.47
N SER A 196 17.13 -10.08 -19.99
CA SER A 196 16.66 -8.73 -19.73
C SER A 196 15.38 -8.85 -18.90
N ILE A 197 15.41 -8.37 -17.66
CA ILE A 197 14.31 -8.53 -16.70
C ILE A 197 13.79 -7.14 -16.34
N GLN A 198 12.47 -6.99 -16.37
CA GLN A 198 11.79 -5.79 -15.88
C GLN A 198 11.41 -6.00 -14.42
N TYR A 199 12.08 -5.27 -13.53
CA TYR A 199 11.76 -5.23 -12.11
C TYR A 199 10.69 -4.17 -11.84
N ARG A 200 9.82 -4.45 -10.87
CA ARG A 200 8.72 -3.59 -10.43
C ARG A 200 8.91 -3.20 -8.98
N ASN A 201 8.58 -1.95 -8.67
CA ASN A 201 8.58 -1.39 -7.31
C ASN A 201 9.85 -1.72 -6.50
N ALA A 202 11.02 -1.54 -7.13
CA ALA A 202 12.32 -1.81 -6.52
C ALA A 202 12.63 -0.77 -5.44
N VAL A 203 12.72 -1.22 -4.18
CA VAL A 203 12.88 -0.34 -3.01
C VAL A 203 14.27 0.28 -2.97
N ASN A 204 14.31 1.61 -2.96
CA ASN A 204 15.53 2.41 -2.89
C ASN A 204 15.87 2.80 -1.45
N ARG A 205 14.85 3.19 -0.65
CA ARG A 205 15.03 3.74 0.70
C ARG A 205 13.90 3.32 1.62
N ILE A 206 14.25 3.00 2.87
CA ILE A 206 13.32 2.68 3.96
C ILE A 206 13.62 3.64 5.12
N GLN A 207 12.61 4.30 5.66
CA GLN A 207 12.78 5.25 6.77
C GLN A 207 11.61 5.17 7.75
N THR A 208 11.90 5.07 9.04
CA THR A 208 10.87 5.27 10.07
C THR A 208 10.61 6.76 10.23
N ILE A 209 9.36 7.18 10.05
CA ILE A 209 8.94 8.59 10.11
C ILE A 209 8.16 8.93 11.37
N GLY A 210 7.74 7.92 12.15
CA GLY A 210 7.14 8.16 13.45
C GLY A 210 6.71 6.90 14.19
N MET A 211 6.35 7.08 15.45
CA MET A 211 5.79 6.04 16.32
C MET A 211 4.29 6.27 16.53
N TRP A 212 3.56 5.16 16.63
CA TRP A 212 2.12 5.09 16.80
C TRP A 212 1.75 4.08 17.88
N ASP A 213 0.86 4.49 18.77
CA ASP A 213 0.49 3.80 20.02
C ASP A 213 -0.96 3.29 20.03
N GLY A 214 -1.67 3.39 18.90
CA GLY A 214 -3.07 3.01 18.77
C GLY A 214 -4.03 4.20 18.65
N ALA A 215 -3.63 5.41 19.04
CA ALA A 215 -4.46 6.61 18.92
C ALA A 215 -4.31 7.26 17.54
N ALA A 216 -5.39 7.84 17.01
CA ALA A 216 -5.32 8.58 15.75
C ALA A 216 -4.24 9.68 15.83
N LYS A 217 -3.38 9.76 14.81
CA LYS A 217 -2.19 10.62 14.84
C LYS A 217 -1.83 11.12 13.45
N SER A 218 -1.35 12.36 13.39
CA SER A 218 -0.84 12.96 12.16
C SER A 218 0.67 13.12 12.21
N PHE A 219 1.32 12.93 11.06
CA PHE A 219 2.74 13.14 10.85
C PHE A 219 2.92 14.13 9.70
N GLU A 220 3.79 15.11 9.88
CA GLU A 220 4.11 16.08 8.84
C GLU A 220 5.44 15.70 8.19
N MET A 221 5.46 15.69 6.86
CA MET A 221 6.67 15.44 6.08
C MET A 221 6.83 16.50 4.99
N PRO A 222 8.07 16.96 4.72
CA PRO A 222 8.33 17.76 3.53
C PRO A 222 7.89 17.00 2.27
N LYS A 223 7.11 17.63 1.39
CA LYS A 223 6.64 17.01 0.15
C LYS A 223 7.79 16.50 -0.70
N ALA A 224 8.92 17.21 -0.72
CA ALA A 224 10.13 16.82 -1.45
C ALA A 224 10.80 15.53 -0.92
N GLU A 225 10.59 15.17 0.35
CA GLU A 225 11.12 13.91 0.91
C GLU A 225 10.22 12.71 0.61
N LEU A 226 8.91 12.94 0.55
CA LEU A 226 7.91 11.92 0.29
C LEU A 226 7.74 11.63 -1.21
N VAL A 227 7.78 12.68 -2.03
CA VAL A 227 7.48 12.64 -3.46
C VAL A 227 8.74 12.95 -4.25
N GLN A 228 9.51 11.90 -4.55
CA GLN A 228 10.67 12.02 -5.44
C GLN A 228 10.25 11.84 -6.89
N LYS A 229 10.75 12.71 -7.77
CA LYS A 229 10.38 12.70 -9.19
C LYS A 229 10.69 11.35 -9.83
N GLY A 230 9.66 10.67 -10.31
CA GLY A 230 9.77 9.37 -11.01
C GLY A 230 9.78 8.16 -10.08
N ASN A 231 9.77 8.35 -8.76
CA ASN A 231 9.65 7.28 -7.78
C ASN A 231 8.21 7.17 -7.26
N GLY A 232 7.81 5.94 -6.94
CA GLY A 232 6.63 5.70 -6.12
C GLY A 232 6.99 5.72 -4.65
N CYS A 233 5.99 5.84 -3.79
CA CYS A 233 6.18 5.70 -2.36
C CYS A 233 5.09 4.87 -1.71
N ALA A 234 5.45 4.20 -0.61
CA ALA A 234 4.53 3.52 0.26
C ALA A 234 4.72 3.94 1.72
N LEU A 235 3.64 3.89 2.48
CA LEU A 235 3.61 4.06 3.92
C LEU A 235 3.09 2.77 4.53
N LEU A 236 3.83 2.22 5.48
CA LEU A 236 3.49 0.99 6.19
C LEU A 236 3.37 1.31 7.68
N LEU A 237 2.18 1.20 8.25
CA LEU A 237 2.00 1.23 9.71
C LEU A 237 2.27 -0.16 10.25
N GLN A 238 3.45 -0.37 10.82
CA GLN A 238 3.98 -1.70 11.11
C GLN A 238 4.24 -1.87 12.61
N ARG A 239 3.65 -2.90 13.22
CA ARG A 239 3.99 -3.32 14.59
C ARG A 239 5.47 -3.68 14.67
N VAL A 240 6.06 -3.40 15.83
CA VAL A 240 7.42 -3.82 16.16
C VAL A 240 7.44 -4.56 17.49
N ASP A 241 8.28 -5.58 17.59
CA ASP A 241 8.46 -6.30 18.84
C ASP A 241 9.39 -5.53 19.81
N LYS A 242 9.63 -6.12 20.98
CA LYS A 242 10.50 -5.53 22.03
C LYS A 242 11.94 -5.28 21.59
N ASP A 243 12.41 -6.00 20.57
CA ASP A 243 13.75 -5.87 20.00
C ASP A 243 13.72 -4.94 18.75
N GLY A 244 12.58 -4.29 18.51
CA GLY A 244 12.31 -3.41 17.39
C GLY A 244 12.09 -4.13 16.06
N ARG A 245 12.02 -5.47 16.00
CA ARG A 245 11.91 -6.21 14.73
C ARG A 245 10.53 -6.02 14.11
N PRO A 246 10.44 -5.94 12.76
CA PRO A 246 9.18 -5.73 12.05
C PRO A 246 8.24 -6.92 12.24
N GLY A 247 6.98 -6.63 12.54
CA GLY A 247 5.90 -7.61 12.62
C GLY A 247 4.73 -7.22 11.71
N ALA A 248 3.51 -7.48 12.19
CA ALA A 248 2.28 -7.23 11.44
C ALA A 248 2.16 -5.79 10.91
N ILE A 249 1.84 -5.65 9.63
CA ILE A 249 1.44 -4.39 9.02
C ILE A 249 -0.06 -4.21 9.28
N LEU A 250 -0.41 -3.10 9.92
CA LEU A 250 -1.76 -2.75 10.34
C LEU A 250 -2.46 -1.82 9.37
N GLY A 251 -1.71 -1.10 8.54
CA GLY A 251 -2.24 -0.14 7.59
C GLY A 251 -1.20 0.12 6.52
N ALA A 252 -1.66 0.39 5.29
CA ALA A 252 -0.76 0.72 4.20
C ALA A 252 -1.39 1.73 3.25
N PHE A 253 -0.52 2.50 2.62
CA PHE A 253 -0.84 3.39 1.52
C PHE A 253 0.29 3.26 0.50
N ALA A 254 -0.02 3.34 -0.80
CA ALA A 254 0.98 3.45 -1.85
C ALA A 254 0.49 4.39 -2.95
N MET A 255 1.45 5.02 -3.62
CA MET A 255 1.20 5.84 -4.81
C MET A 255 2.38 5.72 -5.77
N ASN A 256 2.07 5.61 -7.05
CA ASN A 256 3.04 5.69 -8.13
C ASN A 256 3.14 7.13 -8.66
N PRO A 257 4.23 7.48 -9.37
CA PRO A 257 4.34 8.78 -10.01
C PRO A 257 3.19 9.00 -11.00
N GLY A 258 2.51 10.14 -10.88
CA GLY A 258 1.44 10.52 -11.79
C GLY A 258 0.04 10.02 -11.40
N ASP A 259 -0.06 9.20 -10.36
CA ASP A 259 -1.34 9.02 -9.66
C ASP A 259 -1.68 10.39 -9.08
N GLY A 260 -2.76 11.02 -9.54
CA GLY A 260 -3.11 12.43 -9.24
C GLY A 260 -3.47 12.72 -7.78
N GLY A 261 -2.93 11.95 -6.83
CA GLY A 261 -3.17 12.02 -5.41
C GLY A 261 -2.38 13.10 -4.67
N LEU A 262 -1.28 13.63 -5.23
CA LEU A 262 -0.43 14.70 -4.66
C LEU A 262 0.34 15.48 -5.73
#